data_AF-A0A242NKQ0-F1
#
_entry.id   AF-A0A242NKQ0-F1
#
_cell.length_a   1.000
_cell.length_b   1.000
_cell.length_c   1.000
_cell.angle_alpha   90.00
_cell.angle_beta   90.00
_cell.angle_gamma   90.00
#
_symmetry.space_group_name_H-M   'P 1'
#
loop_
_entity.id
_entity.type
_entity.pdbx_description
1 polymer ?
#
loop_
_entity_poly.entity_id
_entity_poly.type
_entity_poly.pdbx_seq_one_letter_code
_entity_poly.pdbx_strand_id
1 'polypeptide(L)'
;MRSHYDSELDKWRIEQKLYQKKYNKSLLEQSNNTIKSELKSALYEIQERKPKLIQMTNILFNDITIEALLFNLTHNQPNTTLSTSDAGNMINRMNYQYLSNVNQLWDGDTIQIDRKKEGSFIIKNARLTISLMIQPKTFDDILSKK
;
A
#
# COMPACT_ATOMS: atom_id res chain seq x y z
N MET A 1 12.79 -4.17 14.32
CA MET A 1 11.57 -4.58 13.59
C MET A 1 11.86 -5.03 12.15
N ARG A 2 12.39 -4.19 11.25
CA ARG A 2 12.74 -4.62 9.86
C ARG A 2 13.70 -5.82 9.80
N SER A 3 14.81 -5.75 10.55
CA SER A 3 15.79 -6.85 10.62
C SER A 3 15.22 -8.21 11.07
N HIS A 4 14.18 -8.24 11.92
CA HIS A 4 13.51 -9.49 12.31
C HIS A 4 12.58 -10.01 11.20
N TYR A 5 11.80 -9.13 10.57
CA TYR A 5 10.98 -9.49 9.41
C TYR A 5 11.83 -10.02 8.25
N ASP A 6 12.95 -9.37 7.93
CA ASP A 6 13.85 -9.79 6.86
C ASP A 6 14.42 -11.19 7.14
N SER A 7 14.79 -11.47 8.40
CA SER A 7 15.25 -12.79 8.82
C SER A 7 14.16 -13.88 8.69
N GLU A 8 12.93 -13.59 9.13
CA GLU A 8 11.80 -14.52 8.99
C GLU A 8 11.42 -14.74 7.52
N LEU A 9 11.49 -13.70 6.70
CA LEU A 9 11.23 -13.78 5.26
C LEU A 9 12.25 -14.66 4.55
N ASP A 10 13.53 -14.55 4.92
CA ASP A 10 14.58 -15.39 4.36
C ASP A 10 14.45 -16.85 4.78
N LYS A 11 14.10 -17.13 6.04
CA LYS A 11 13.74 -18.50 6.48
C LYS A 11 12.59 -19.06 5.66
N TRP A 12 11.50 -18.30 5.51
CA TRP A 12 10.33 -18.69 4.72
C TRP A 12 10.69 -18.98 3.26
N ARG A 13 11.54 -18.14 2.63
CA ARG A 13 12.02 -18.36 1.25
C ARG A 13 12.81 -19.66 1.11
N ILE A 14 13.65 -19.98 2.10
CA ILE A 14 14.42 -21.22 2.10
C ILE A 14 13.48 -22.42 2.20
N GLU A 15 12.53 -22.41 3.15
CA GLU A 15 11.54 -23.47 3.32
C GLU A 15 10.68 -23.67 2.07
N GLN A 16 10.16 -22.58 1.49
CA GLN A 16 9.35 -22.61 0.28
C GLN A 16 10.12 -23.26 -0.88
N LYS A 17 11.38 -22.85 -1.12
CA LYS A 17 12.21 -23.42 -2.20
C LYS A 17 12.50 -24.90 -1.96
N LEU A 18 12.72 -25.32 -0.72
CA LEU A 18 12.95 -26.73 -0.39
C LEU A 18 11.73 -27.59 -0.69
N TYR A 19 10.53 -27.16 -0.27
CA TYR A 19 9.29 -27.89 -0.54
C TYR A 19 8.90 -27.87 -2.01
N GLN A 20 9.15 -26.78 -2.73
CA GLN A 20 8.96 -26.73 -4.18
C GLN A 20 9.86 -27.74 -4.91
N LYS A 21 11.14 -27.84 -4.51
CA LYS A 21 12.05 -28.86 -5.08
C LYS A 21 11.57 -30.28 -4.78
N LYS A 22 11.13 -30.56 -3.55
CA LYS A 22 10.57 -31.87 -3.17
C LYS A 22 9.32 -32.21 -3.98
N TYR A 23 8.41 -31.25 -4.14
CA TYR A 23 7.19 -31.42 -4.93
C TYR A 23 7.51 -31.68 -6.41
N ASN A 24 8.39 -30.87 -7.03
CA ASN A 24 8.82 -31.08 -8.42
C ASN A 24 9.49 -32.44 -8.63
N LYS A 25 10.33 -32.87 -7.69
CA LYS A 25 10.93 -34.21 -7.70
C LYS A 25 9.86 -35.31 -7.64
N SER A 26 8.83 -35.13 -6.80
CA SER A 26 7.72 -36.10 -6.69
C SER A 26 6.85 -36.20 -7.95
N LEU A 27 6.80 -35.13 -8.75
CA LEU A 27 6.13 -35.14 -10.06
C LEU A 27 6.94 -35.94 -11.10
N LEU A 28 8.27 -35.82 -11.07
CA LEU A 28 9.17 -36.53 -11.98
C LEU A 28 9.31 -38.02 -11.66
N GLU A 29 9.37 -38.39 -10.38
CA GLU A 29 9.62 -39.76 -9.92
C GLU A 29 8.36 -40.65 -9.87
N GLN A 30 7.23 -40.22 -10.46
CA GLN A 30 5.94 -40.92 -10.39
C GLN A 30 5.55 -41.36 -8.96
N SER A 31 5.83 -40.51 -7.96
CA SER A 31 5.48 -40.78 -6.57
C SER A 31 3.97 -40.99 -6.40
N ASN A 32 3.61 -41.84 -5.42
CA ASN A 32 2.22 -42.19 -5.16
C ASN A 32 1.36 -40.95 -4.82
N ASN A 33 0.07 -40.96 -5.18
CA ASN A 33 -0.78 -39.77 -5.13
C ASN A 33 -0.91 -39.17 -3.72
N THR A 34 -0.80 -39.99 -2.67
CA THR A 34 -0.81 -39.55 -1.27
C THR A 34 0.35 -38.60 -0.95
N ILE A 35 1.57 -38.93 -1.39
CA ILE A 35 2.79 -38.12 -1.14
C ILE A 35 2.68 -36.78 -1.87
N LYS A 36 2.11 -36.76 -3.08
CA LYS A 36 1.87 -35.53 -3.84
C LYS A 36 0.86 -34.64 -3.13
N SER A 37 -0.22 -35.22 -2.58
CA SER A 37 -1.25 -34.50 -1.84
C SER A 37 -0.68 -33.87 -0.55
N GLU A 38 0.12 -34.62 0.21
CA GLU A 38 0.78 -34.14 1.43
C GLU A 38 1.75 -32.98 1.13
N LEU A 39 2.60 -33.12 0.11
CA LEU A 39 3.53 -32.06 -0.29
C LEU A 39 2.80 -30.80 -0.79
N LYS A 40 1.67 -30.97 -1.47
CA LYS A 40 0.81 -29.86 -1.90
C LYS A 40 0.17 -29.15 -0.71
N SER A 41 -0.33 -29.90 0.28
CA SER A 41 -0.86 -29.34 1.53
C SER A 41 0.20 -28.58 2.30
N ALA A 42 1.39 -29.15 2.46
CA ALA A 42 2.51 -28.51 3.12
C ALA A 42 2.95 -27.21 2.41
N LEU A 43 2.94 -27.19 1.08
CA LEU A 43 3.21 -25.97 0.31
C LEU A 43 2.16 -24.88 0.55
N TYR A 44 0.89 -25.26 0.66
CA TYR A 44 -0.20 -24.33 0.97
C TYR A 44 -0.03 -23.74 2.37
N GLU A 45 0.24 -24.57 3.38
CA GLU A 45 0.49 -24.10 4.75
C GLU A 45 1.70 -23.17 4.85
N ILE A 46 2.80 -23.49 4.18
CA ILE A 46 3.98 -22.63 4.13
C ILE A 46 3.60 -21.28 3.49
N GLN A 47 2.79 -21.29 2.43
CA GLN A 47 2.36 -20.06 1.76
C GLN A 47 1.52 -19.17 2.67
N GLU A 48 0.67 -19.74 3.53
CA GLU A 48 -0.08 -18.98 4.54
C GLU A 48 0.80 -18.42 5.66
N ARG A 49 1.90 -19.11 6.01
CA ARG A 49 2.88 -18.64 7.02
C ARG A 49 3.82 -17.56 6.50
N LYS A 50 3.64 -17.06 5.28
CA LYS A 50 4.47 -15.98 4.74
C LYS A 50 4.48 -14.80 5.72
N PRO A 51 5.65 -14.37 6.23
CA PRO A 51 5.73 -13.24 7.14
C PRO A 51 5.06 -12.02 6.52
N LYS A 52 4.20 -11.36 7.30
CA LYS A 52 3.56 -10.10 6.92
C LYS A 52 4.41 -8.96 7.42
N LEU A 53 4.76 -8.03 6.54
CA LEU A 53 5.48 -6.83 6.94
C LEU A 53 4.54 -6.01 7.81
N ILE A 54 4.96 -5.71 9.04
CA ILE A 54 4.29 -4.68 9.85
C ILE A 54 4.55 -3.35 9.14
N GLN A 55 3.56 -2.87 8.40
CA GLN A 55 3.62 -1.54 7.80
C GLN A 55 3.61 -0.53 8.94
N MET A 56 4.71 0.23 9.05
CA MET A 56 4.72 1.38 9.94
C MET A 56 3.59 2.31 9.51
N THR A 57 2.70 2.62 10.45
CA THR A 57 1.59 3.51 10.21
C THR A 57 2.13 4.93 10.11
N ASN A 58 2.48 5.36 8.90
CA ASN A 58 2.75 6.77 8.64
C ASN A 58 1.39 7.48 8.60
N ILE A 59 0.98 7.95 9.77
CA ILE A 59 -0.27 8.71 9.93
C ILE A 59 -0.05 10.16 9.50
N LEU A 60 1.19 10.64 9.37
CA LEU A 60 1.48 12.04 9.07
C LEU A 60 2.39 12.19 7.85
N PHE A 61 1.90 12.88 6.81
CA PHE A 61 2.67 13.21 5.60
C PHE A 61 2.86 14.73 5.48
N ASN A 62 4.10 15.17 5.19
CA ASN A 62 4.44 16.59 5.03
C ASN A 62 4.44 17.07 3.56
N ASP A 63 4.94 16.26 2.63
CA ASP A 63 4.98 16.57 1.20
C ASP A 63 4.86 15.26 0.41
N ILE A 64 3.63 14.88 0.09
CA ILE A 64 3.30 13.65 -0.66
C ILE A 64 2.43 14.02 -1.85
N THR A 65 2.72 13.43 -3.01
CA THR A 65 1.84 13.59 -4.18
C THR A 65 0.52 12.86 -3.94
N ILE A 66 -0.56 13.29 -4.59
CA ILE A 66 -1.86 12.62 -4.44
C ILE A 66 -1.79 11.17 -4.88
N GLU A 67 -0.97 10.87 -5.88
CA GLU A 67 -0.80 9.52 -6.38
C GLU A 67 -0.18 8.60 -5.34
N ALA A 68 0.83 9.10 -4.63
CA ALA A 68 1.51 8.39 -3.56
C ALA A 68 0.61 8.28 -2.31
N LEU A 69 -0.19 9.30 -2.00
CA LEU A 69 -1.17 9.28 -0.92
C LEU A 69 -2.22 8.19 -1.16
N LEU A 70 -2.84 8.17 -2.34
CA LEU A 70 -3.86 7.19 -2.74
C LEU A 70 -3.30 5.75 -2.76
N PHE A 71 -2.06 5.59 -3.22
CA PHE A 71 -1.37 4.30 -3.17
C PHE A 71 -1.12 3.85 -1.71
N ASN A 72 -0.76 4.77 -0.81
CA ASN A 72 -0.57 4.45 0.61
C ASN A 72 -1.90 4.05 1.28
N LEU A 73 -2.98 4.77 0.96
CA LEU A 73 -4.32 4.51 1.49
C LEU A 73 -4.87 3.14 1.13
N THR A 74 -4.46 2.60 -0.02
CA THR A 74 -4.87 1.27 -0.47
C THR A 74 -4.02 0.14 0.06
N HIS A 75 -2.71 0.32 0.09
CA HIS A 75 -1.79 -0.78 0.36
C HIS A 75 -1.33 -0.83 1.80
N ASN A 76 -1.41 0.29 2.54
CA ASN A 76 -0.84 0.39 3.88
C ASN A 76 -1.89 0.69 4.96
N GLN A 77 -2.54 1.85 4.90
CA GLN A 77 -3.43 2.30 5.98
C GLN A 77 -4.61 3.09 5.42
N PRO A 78 -5.87 2.68 5.67
CA PRO A 78 -7.04 3.39 5.14
C PRO A 78 -7.23 4.77 5.79
N ASN A 79 -6.65 5.02 6.97
CA ASN A 79 -6.81 6.28 7.70
C ASN A 79 -5.47 7.02 7.84
N THR A 80 -5.39 8.26 7.36
CA THR A 80 -4.15 9.06 7.46
C THR A 80 -4.41 10.55 7.60
N THR A 81 -3.36 11.29 7.95
CA THR A 81 -3.33 12.75 8.08
C THR A 81 -2.27 13.33 7.14
N LEU A 82 -2.69 14.23 6.27
CA LEU A 82 -1.80 15.10 5.50
C LEU A 82 -1.59 16.40 6.30
N SER A 83 -0.39 16.63 6.81
CA SER A 83 -0.08 17.81 7.62
C SER A 83 1.15 18.51 7.10
N THR A 84 1.05 19.75 6.64
CA THR A 84 2.20 20.53 6.17
C THR A 84 2.28 21.90 6.84
N SER A 85 3.49 22.29 7.21
CA SER A 85 3.79 23.63 7.73
C SER A 85 3.98 24.66 6.61
N ASP A 86 4.07 24.23 5.34
CA ASP A 86 4.13 25.09 4.16
C ASP A 86 3.28 24.50 3.03
N ALA A 87 2.00 24.85 3.05
CA ALA A 87 1.03 24.41 2.05
C ALA A 87 1.07 25.23 0.76
N GLY A 88 1.84 26.32 0.68
CA GLY A 88 1.78 27.26 -0.44
C GLY A 88 2.02 26.58 -1.79
N ASN A 89 3.08 25.77 -1.87
CA ASN A 89 3.41 25.02 -3.09
C ASN A 89 2.45 23.84 -3.33
N MET A 90 1.84 23.28 -2.28
CA MET A 90 0.92 22.17 -2.43
C MET A 90 -0.43 22.65 -2.99
N ILE A 91 -0.97 23.74 -2.46
CA ILE A 91 -2.24 24.33 -2.91
C ILE A 91 -2.15 24.74 -4.38
N ASN A 92 -1.04 25.35 -4.80
CA ASN A 92 -0.82 25.67 -6.23
C ASN A 92 -0.79 24.44 -7.14
N ARG A 93 -0.51 23.24 -6.60
CA ARG A 93 -0.51 21.96 -7.33
C ARG A 93 -1.86 21.21 -7.22
N MET A 94 -2.78 21.66 -6.36
CA MET A 94 -4.11 21.08 -6.24
C MET A 94 -4.97 21.47 -7.44
N ASN A 95 -5.10 20.54 -8.38
CA ASN A 95 -6.05 20.68 -9.49
C ASN A 95 -7.43 20.10 -9.09
N TYR A 96 -8.42 20.23 -9.97
CA TYR A 96 -9.77 19.70 -9.74
C TYR A 96 -9.80 18.20 -9.41
N GLN A 97 -8.93 17.39 -10.04
CA GLN A 97 -8.87 15.96 -9.76
C GLN A 97 -8.35 15.69 -8.34
N TYR A 98 -7.35 16.44 -7.89
CA TYR A 98 -6.84 16.36 -6.53
C TYR A 98 -7.96 16.63 -5.51
N LEU A 99 -8.69 17.74 -5.70
CA LEU A 99 -9.77 18.15 -4.79
C LEU A 99 -10.93 17.14 -4.80
N SER A 100 -11.31 16.62 -5.96
CA SER A 100 -12.34 15.58 -6.08
C SER A 100 -11.97 14.32 -5.29
N ASN A 101 -10.73 13.84 -5.45
CA ASN A 101 -10.25 12.67 -4.70
C ASN A 101 -10.23 12.93 -3.19
N VAL A 102 -9.78 14.11 -2.75
CA VAL A 102 -9.78 14.48 -1.33
C VAL A 102 -11.18 14.51 -0.75
N ASN A 103 -12.16 15.07 -1.47
CA ASN A 103 -13.55 15.11 -1.02
C ASN A 103 -14.11 13.69 -0.84
N GLN A 104 -13.87 12.80 -1.80
CA GLN A 104 -14.28 11.39 -1.67
C GLN A 104 -13.64 10.70 -0.45
N LEU A 105 -12.37 11.02 -0.15
CA LEU A 105 -11.69 10.49 1.04
C LEU A 105 -12.23 11.06 2.36
N TRP A 106 -12.79 12.28 2.35
CA TRP A 106 -13.47 12.86 3.52
C TRP A 106 -14.81 12.20 3.78
N ASP A 107 -15.61 12.02 2.73
CA ASP A 107 -16.90 11.33 2.83
C ASP A 107 -16.74 9.83 3.10
N GLY A 108 -15.55 9.30 2.82
CA GLY A 108 -15.17 7.89 2.97
C GLY A 108 -15.78 7.00 1.91
N ASP A 109 -16.08 7.61 0.77
CA ASP A 109 -16.55 6.92 -0.42
C ASP A 109 -15.49 5.97 -0.97
N THR A 110 -15.97 5.04 -1.79
CA THR A 110 -15.08 4.13 -2.50
C THR A 110 -14.49 4.84 -3.72
N ILE A 111 -13.17 4.90 -3.78
CA ILE A 111 -12.45 5.51 -4.91
C ILE A 111 -11.89 4.39 -5.78
N GLN A 112 -12.29 4.34 -7.05
CA GLN A 112 -11.67 3.47 -8.05
C GLN A 112 -10.66 4.27 -8.87
N ILE A 113 -9.44 3.75 -8.97
CA ILE A 113 -8.36 4.37 -9.73
C ILE A 113 -7.84 3.37 -10.75
N ASP A 114 -7.94 3.74 -12.02
CA ASP A 114 -7.44 2.95 -13.14
C ASP A 114 -6.17 3.61 -13.70
N ARG A 115 -5.01 2.95 -13.55
CA ARG A 115 -3.73 3.45 -14.10
C ARG A 115 -3.17 2.51 -15.15
N LYS A 116 -2.78 3.09 -16.29
CA LYS A 116 -2.22 2.34 -17.43
C LYS A 116 -0.96 1.53 -17.10
N LYS A 117 -0.12 1.98 -16.15
CA LYS A 117 1.15 1.31 -15.79
C LYS A 117 1.07 0.44 -14.54
N GLU A 118 0.25 0.80 -13.56
CA GLU A 118 0.21 0.17 -12.24
C GLU A 118 -0.99 -0.76 -12.05
N GLY A 119 -1.93 -0.77 -13.01
CA GLY A 119 -3.19 -1.50 -12.90
C GLY A 119 -4.28 -0.66 -12.22
N SER A 120 -5.41 -1.33 -11.96
CA SER A 120 -6.55 -0.74 -11.28
C SER A 120 -6.56 -1.12 -9.81
N PHE A 121 -6.93 -0.17 -8.94
CA PHE A 121 -7.08 -0.41 -7.51
C PHE A 121 -8.27 0.34 -6.94
N ILE A 122 -8.80 -0.20 -5.83
CA ILE A 122 -9.98 0.33 -5.16
C ILE A 122 -9.60 0.72 -3.73
N ILE A 123 -9.91 1.96 -3.36
CA ILE A 123 -9.79 2.47 -2.00
C ILE A 123 -11.15 2.35 -1.34
N LYS A 124 -11.24 1.59 -0.24
CA LYS A 124 -12.49 1.39 0.51
C LYS A 124 -12.33 1.88 1.95
N ASN A 125 -13.36 2.56 2.47
CA ASN A 125 -13.43 3.04 3.84
C ASN A 125 -12.20 3.84 4.27
N ALA A 126 -11.58 4.58 3.35
CA ALA A 126 -10.46 5.43 3.68
C ALA A 126 -10.93 6.75 4.32
N ARG A 127 -10.14 7.28 5.26
CA ARG A 127 -10.41 8.55 5.94
C ARG A 127 -9.16 9.41 5.92
N LEU A 128 -9.28 10.61 5.37
CA LEU A 128 -8.18 11.57 5.29
C LEU A 128 -8.45 12.75 6.22
N THR A 129 -7.50 13.10 7.09
CA THR A 129 -7.48 14.40 7.76
C THR A 129 -6.47 15.29 7.06
N ILE A 130 -6.77 16.57 6.86
CA ILE A 130 -5.82 17.53 6.26
C ILE A 130 -5.61 18.71 7.22
N SER A 131 -4.34 19.05 7.47
CA SER A 131 -3.91 20.19 8.28
C SER A 131 -2.87 21.01 7.51
N LEU A 132 -3.28 22.16 7.00
CA LEU A 132 -2.44 23.01 6.13
C LEU A 132 -2.10 24.31 6.86
N MET A 133 -0.81 24.58 7.03
CA MET A 133 -0.34 25.91 7.42
C MET A 133 0.14 26.65 6.17
N ILE A 134 -0.24 27.92 6.07
CA ILE A 134 0.15 28.78 4.95
C ILE A 134 0.55 30.15 5.49
N GLN A 135 1.59 30.74 4.88
CA GLN A 135 1.97 32.11 5.18
C GLN A 135 0.91 33.08 4.64
N PRO A 136 0.53 34.14 5.38
CA PRO A 136 -0.53 35.08 4.97
C PRO A 136 -0.35 35.62 3.54
N LYS A 137 0.86 36.05 3.19
CA LYS A 137 1.17 36.57 1.86
C LYS A 137 0.88 35.55 0.75
N THR A 138 1.27 34.30 0.94
CA THR A 138 1.02 33.23 -0.05
C THR A 138 -0.46 32.92 -0.18
N PHE A 139 -1.22 33.03 0.90
CA PHE A 139 -2.67 32.87 0.87
C PHE A 139 -3.35 33.98 0.06
N ASP A 140 -2.94 35.24 0.27
CA ASP A 140 -3.42 36.39 -0.50
C ASP A 140 -3.09 36.26 -2.00
N ASP A 141 -1.89 35.80 -2.32
CA ASP A 141 -1.45 35.53 -3.70
C ASP A 141 -2.28 34.43 -4.38
N ILE A 142 -2.79 33.44 -3.63
CA ILE A 142 -3.66 32.38 -4.16
C ILE A 142 -5.07 32.92 -4.40
N LEU A 143 -5.64 33.68 -3.47
CA LEU A 143 -6.98 34.25 -3.60
C LEU A 143 -7.10 35.28 -4.72
N SER A 144 -6.00 35.98 -5.02
CA SER A 144 -5.96 36.99 -6.09
C SER A 144 -5.80 36.39 -7.49
N LYS A 145 -5.39 35.13 -7.61
CA LYS A 145 -5.38 34.40 -8.89
C LYS A 145 -6.80 33.96 -9.24
N LYS A 146 -7.43 34.69 -10.16
CA LYS A 146 -8.68 34.29 -10.83
C LYS A 146 -8.41 33.23 -11.90
#